data_AF-A0A161JLZ5-F1
#
_entry.id   AF-A0A161JLZ5-F1
#
_cell.length_a   1.000
_cell.length_b   1.000
_cell.length_c   1.000
_cell.angle_alpha   90.00
_cell.angle_beta   90.00
_cell.angle_gamma   90.00
#
_symmetry.space_group_name_H-M   'P 1'
#
loop_
_entity.id
_entity.type
_entity.pdbx_description
1 polymer ?
#
loop_
_entity_poly.entity_id
_entity_poly.type
_entity_poly.pdbx_seq_one_letter_code
_entity_poly.pdbx_strand_id
1 'polypeptide(L)'
;MAHLCEKKTINWSAATVALAAGVSLLAPQIATAQDTASEANNQLAAAFIEKEFSAGNGIIPGPIGTPDISLSQDLLLSLNALDPNSSEIDSAFDAINSSLESYIYFGDTLKTDRLAKSIVFQDTFGERNPEYIDLLVNSVQDNGQLKNLANGEATSAINNFSQAWGVLALHRVGESEAAARATDFLETQVCPDGGVPLASVVAPSCNSTDTDATGMVAQALVLANGAQDPTTQATLDYLASKMDETGGVLNPWTGVNSNSTGLAGSAFALAGDKENYLKAYEYLESVQFGQDADPSLQGGFAMNVAGKQNNPVLNDQVRRATGQAALAFAGGNYANSDIFTIDEPVDPIPEPTPNPTPNDPEGSSSGFGSAGIIVAILAVLAAIAGVMGPMLANLPTQF
;
A
#
# COMPACT_ATOMS: atom_id res chain seq x y z
N MET A 1 -64.42 33.34 30.73
CA MET A 1 -65.66 32.69 30.30
C MET A 1 -65.47 31.20 30.45
N ALA A 2 -66.32 30.57 31.27
CA ALA A 2 -66.32 29.15 31.54
C ALA A 2 -66.80 28.36 30.32
N HIS A 3 -66.25 27.15 30.11
CA HIS A 3 -67.07 25.94 29.98
C HIS A 3 -66.23 24.66 30.11
N LEU A 4 -66.74 23.80 31.00
CA LEU A 4 -66.39 22.41 31.25
C LEU A 4 -66.85 21.48 30.12
N CYS A 5 -66.10 20.41 29.85
CA CYS A 5 -66.60 19.05 29.54
C CYS A 5 -65.38 18.12 29.40
N GLU A 6 -64.94 17.42 30.45
CA GLU A 6 -65.39 16.11 30.96
C GLU A 6 -64.70 14.90 30.30
N LYS A 7 -64.20 14.04 31.19
CA LYS A 7 -63.29 12.89 31.02
C LYS A 7 -63.91 11.73 30.26
N LYS A 8 -63.05 10.92 29.60
CA LYS A 8 -63.11 9.45 29.69
C LYS A 8 -61.72 8.83 29.74
N THR A 9 -61.38 8.32 30.92
CA THR A 9 -60.32 7.36 31.21
C THR A 9 -60.74 5.96 30.78
N ILE A 10 -59.86 5.22 30.13
CA ILE A 10 -59.95 3.75 30.03
C ILE A 10 -58.67 3.19 30.64
N ASN A 11 -58.82 2.55 31.80
CA ASN A 11 -57.82 1.70 32.43
C ASN A 11 -57.88 0.32 31.77
N TRP A 12 -56.73 -0.20 31.35
CA TRP A 12 -56.54 -1.65 31.21
C TRP A 12 -55.37 -2.06 32.10
N SER A 13 -55.67 -3.03 32.96
CA SER A 13 -54.79 -3.59 33.97
C SER A 13 -53.69 -4.46 33.37
N ALA A 14 -52.60 -4.54 34.13
CA ALA A 14 -51.38 -5.28 33.91
C ALA A 14 -51.53 -6.74 33.47
N ALA A 15 -50.60 -7.18 32.61
CA ALA A 15 -50.00 -8.51 32.66
C ALA A 15 -48.56 -8.42 32.15
N THR A 16 -47.62 -8.44 33.09
CA THR A 16 -46.19 -8.59 32.87
C THR A 16 -45.88 -10.03 32.48
N VAL A 17 -45.20 -10.26 31.35
CA VAL A 17 -44.30 -11.40 31.17
C VAL A 17 -43.03 -10.84 30.54
N ALA A 18 -42.03 -10.57 31.38
CA ALA A 18 -40.67 -10.34 30.95
C ALA A 18 -40.07 -11.70 30.58
N LEU A 19 -39.83 -11.92 29.29
CA LEU A 19 -38.95 -12.97 28.81
C LEU A 19 -37.63 -12.31 28.41
N ALA A 20 -36.79 -12.03 29.40
CA ALA A 20 -35.38 -11.75 29.16
C ALA A 20 -34.71 -13.08 28.84
N ALA A 21 -34.78 -13.50 27.57
CA ALA A 21 -33.89 -14.52 27.07
C ALA A 21 -32.50 -13.89 26.99
N GLY A 22 -31.65 -14.23 27.95
CA GLY A 22 -30.23 -13.94 27.90
C GLY A 22 -29.63 -14.62 26.68
N VAL A 23 -29.55 -13.88 25.57
CA VAL A 23 -28.59 -14.17 24.53
C VAL A 23 -27.26 -13.73 25.13
N SER A 24 -26.53 -14.68 25.70
CA SER A 24 -25.09 -14.51 25.89
C SER A 24 -24.52 -14.20 24.51
N LEU A 25 -24.27 -12.91 24.25
CA LEU A 25 -23.43 -12.47 23.15
C LEU A 25 -22.05 -13.04 23.43
N LEU A 26 -21.79 -14.23 22.91
CA LEU A 26 -20.44 -14.62 22.54
C LEU A 26 -20.04 -13.67 21.42
N ALA A 27 -19.57 -12.48 21.80
CA ALA A 27 -18.88 -11.59 20.90
C ALA A 27 -17.69 -12.39 20.33
N PRO A 28 -17.60 -12.59 19.01
CA PRO A 28 -16.47 -13.29 18.44
C PRO A 28 -15.20 -12.49 18.75
N GLN A 29 -14.19 -13.13 19.35
CA GLN A 29 -12.85 -12.58 19.54
C GLN A 29 -12.06 -12.40 18.22
N ILE A 30 -12.76 -12.09 17.12
CA ILE A 30 -12.18 -12.04 15.76
C ILE A 30 -11.25 -10.83 15.59
N ALA A 31 -11.37 -9.81 16.45
CA ALA A 31 -10.56 -8.58 16.35
C ALA A 31 -9.07 -8.75 16.75
N THR A 32 -8.64 -9.86 17.36
CA THR A 32 -7.25 -9.99 17.84
C THR A 32 -6.31 -10.77 16.92
N ALA A 33 -6.84 -11.59 16.01
CA ALA A 33 -6.01 -12.46 15.16
C ALA A 33 -5.47 -11.73 13.91
N GLN A 34 -6.22 -10.75 13.40
CA GLN A 34 -5.88 -10.04 12.15
C GLN A 34 -4.71 -9.08 12.35
N ASP A 35 -4.65 -8.37 13.48
CA ASP A 35 -3.56 -7.43 13.78
C ASP A 35 -2.25 -8.16 14.04
N THR A 36 -2.28 -9.31 14.74
CA THR A 36 -1.08 -10.15 14.94
C THR A 36 -0.56 -10.78 13.65
N ALA A 37 -1.45 -11.11 12.71
CA ALA A 37 -1.06 -11.67 11.41
C ALA A 37 -0.42 -10.60 10.51
N SER A 38 -0.98 -9.39 10.50
CA SER A 38 -0.41 -8.24 9.79
C SER A 38 0.98 -7.89 10.33
N GLU A 39 1.14 -7.81 11.66
CA GLU A 39 2.44 -7.55 12.29
C GLU A 39 3.46 -8.64 11.96
N ALA A 40 3.06 -9.92 12.05
CA ALA A 40 3.94 -11.04 11.71
C ALA A 40 4.34 -11.04 10.22
N ASN A 41 3.44 -10.67 9.31
CA ASN A 41 3.72 -10.57 7.89
C ASN A 41 4.66 -9.39 7.56
N ASN A 42 4.51 -8.25 8.25
CA ASN A 42 5.44 -7.13 8.15
C ASN A 42 6.84 -7.50 8.66
N GLN A 43 6.93 -8.17 9.81
CA GLN A 43 8.20 -8.68 10.34
C GLN A 43 8.85 -9.69 9.38
N LEU A 44 8.05 -10.53 8.73
CA LEU A 44 8.57 -11.47 7.74
C LEU A 44 9.15 -10.74 6.52
N ALA A 45 8.48 -9.71 6.02
CA ALA A 45 8.98 -8.86 4.94
C ALA A 45 10.28 -8.13 5.35
N ALA A 46 10.35 -7.56 6.55
CA ALA A 46 11.56 -6.92 7.07
C ALA A 46 12.73 -7.92 7.10
N ALA A 47 12.52 -9.11 7.68
CA ALA A 47 13.53 -10.16 7.79
C ALA A 47 14.04 -10.65 6.41
N PHE A 48 13.17 -10.68 5.39
CA PHE A 48 13.60 -10.96 4.01
C PHE A 48 14.58 -9.89 3.51
N ILE A 49 14.23 -8.61 3.67
CA ILE A 49 15.04 -7.50 3.17
C ILE A 49 16.37 -7.41 3.92
N GLU A 50 16.37 -7.58 5.24
CA GLU A 50 17.58 -7.64 6.07
C GLU A 50 18.54 -8.73 5.59
N LYS A 51 18.00 -9.93 5.34
CA LYS A 51 18.80 -11.06 4.82
C LYS A 51 19.43 -10.73 3.47
N GLU A 52 18.72 -10.05 2.58
CA GLU A 52 19.25 -9.67 1.28
C GLU A 52 20.36 -8.62 1.40
N PHE A 53 20.21 -7.62 2.28
CA PHE A 53 21.29 -6.66 2.56
C PHE A 53 22.51 -7.32 3.20
N SER A 54 22.29 -8.17 4.19
CA SER A 54 23.37 -8.91 4.87
C SER A 54 24.15 -9.79 3.88
N ALA A 55 23.46 -10.52 2.99
CA ALA A 55 24.08 -11.33 1.94
C ALA A 55 24.82 -10.49 0.89
N GLY A 56 24.33 -9.28 0.62
CA GLY A 56 24.87 -8.33 -0.35
C GLY A 56 25.95 -7.38 0.19
N ASN A 57 26.30 -7.46 1.48
CA ASN A 57 27.12 -6.47 2.18
C ASN A 57 26.59 -5.03 2.00
N GLY A 58 25.29 -4.83 2.21
CA GLY A 58 24.61 -3.55 2.08
C GLY A 58 24.16 -3.19 0.66
N ILE A 59 24.52 -3.97 -0.37
CA ILE A 59 24.09 -3.74 -1.76
C ILE A 59 23.37 -4.95 -2.34
N ILE A 60 22.19 -4.72 -2.87
CA ILE A 60 21.37 -5.76 -3.50
C ILE A 60 21.93 -6.10 -4.89
N PRO A 61 22.10 -7.40 -5.22
CA PRO A 61 22.49 -7.80 -6.56
C PRO A 61 21.31 -7.67 -7.53
N GLY A 62 21.55 -7.00 -8.65
CA GLY A 62 20.67 -6.97 -9.80
C GLY A 62 20.84 -8.18 -10.72
N PRO A 63 20.39 -8.06 -11.98
CA PRO A 63 20.55 -9.10 -12.99
C PRO A 63 22.03 -9.44 -13.14
N ILE A 64 22.31 -10.73 -13.37
CA ILE A 64 23.67 -11.30 -13.54
C ILE A 64 24.66 -11.01 -12.38
N GLY A 65 24.17 -10.60 -11.20
CA GLY A 65 24.96 -10.39 -9.99
C GLY A 65 25.69 -9.04 -9.91
N THR A 66 25.33 -8.08 -10.78
CA THR A 66 25.88 -6.72 -10.71
C THR A 66 25.22 -5.92 -9.58
N PRO A 67 25.92 -4.97 -8.93
CA PRO A 67 25.30 -4.05 -7.96
C PRO A 67 24.08 -3.33 -8.55
N ASP A 68 22.92 -3.40 -7.90
CA ASP A 68 21.72 -2.64 -8.27
C ASP A 68 21.40 -1.57 -7.22
N ILE A 69 21.99 -0.40 -7.43
CA ILE A 69 21.83 0.76 -6.53
C ILE A 69 20.39 1.28 -6.52
N SER A 70 19.65 1.13 -7.63
CA SER A 70 18.25 1.54 -7.69
C SER A 70 17.38 0.67 -6.80
N LEU A 71 17.52 -0.66 -6.95
CA LEU A 71 16.78 -1.64 -6.17
C LEU A 71 17.16 -1.62 -4.69
N SER A 72 18.45 -1.38 -4.41
CA SER A 72 18.94 -1.22 -3.03
C SER A 72 18.25 -0.04 -2.33
N GLN A 73 18.04 1.08 -3.02
CA GLN A 73 17.28 2.21 -2.47
C GLN A 73 15.81 1.84 -2.18
N ASP A 74 15.12 1.16 -3.11
CA ASP A 74 13.71 0.76 -2.93
C ASP A 74 13.54 -0.16 -1.71
N LEU A 75 14.44 -1.14 -1.59
CA LEU A 75 14.41 -2.09 -0.48
C LEU A 75 14.78 -1.43 0.86
N LEU A 76 15.73 -0.50 0.89
CA LEU A 76 16.08 0.18 2.13
C LEU A 76 14.98 1.15 2.59
N LEU A 77 14.31 1.84 1.66
CA LEU A 77 13.12 2.64 1.97
C LEU A 77 11.98 1.76 2.52
N SER A 78 11.77 0.57 1.92
CA SER A 78 10.81 -0.41 2.41
C SER A 78 11.17 -0.94 3.80
N LEU A 79 12.44 -1.27 4.04
CA LEU A 79 12.93 -1.74 5.34
C LEU A 79 12.72 -0.67 6.41
N ASN A 80 13.03 0.59 6.13
CA ASN A 80 12.80 1.68 7.06
C ASN A 80 11.32 1.87 7.42
N ALA A 81 10.40 1.60 6.49
CA ALA A 81 8.97 1.63 6.76
C ALA A 81 8.49 0.42 7.59
N LEU A 82 9.07 -0.76 7.36
CA LEU A 82 8.69 -2.00 8.05
C LEU A 82 9.32 -2.13 9.45
N ASP A 83 10.60 -1.81 9.57
CA ASP A 83 11.39 -1.83 10.80
C ASP A 83 12.45 -0.71 10.79
N PRO A 84 12.10 0.50 11.26
CA PRO A 84 13.03 1.63 11.31
C PRO A 84 14.19 1.43 12.31
N ASN A 85 14.18 0.37 13.12
CA ASN A 85 15.26 0.06 14.06
C ASN A 85 16.16 -1.09 13.58
N SER A 86 15.97 -1.58 12.35
CA SER A 86 16.79 -2.65 11.79
C SER A 86 18.27 -2.29 11.82
N SER A 87 19.11 -3.23 12.28
CA SER A 87 20.55 -3.03 12.36
C SER A 87 21.26 -2.99 10.99
N GLU A 88 20.55 -3.34 9.91
CA GLU A 88 21.08 -3.30 8.54
C GLU A 88 20.95 -1.91 7.89
N ILE A 89 20.18 -0.98 8.49
CA ILE A 89 19.90 0.31 7.87
C ILE A 89 21.18 1.13 7.66
N ASP A 90 21.98 1.32 8.71
CA ASP A 90 23.18 2.17 8.64
C ASP A 90 24.20 1.62 7.64
N SER A 91 24.45 0.30 7.68
CA SER A 91 25.43 -0.35 6.81
C SER A 91 24.99 -0.34 5.33
N ALA A 92 23.71 -0.57 5.06
CA ALA A 92 23.15 -0.49 3.72
C ALA A 92 23.12 0.95 3.21
N PHE A 93 22.75 1.91 4.06
CA PHE A 93 22.76 3.32 3.72
C PHE A 93 24.15 3.78 3.29
N ASP A 94 25.18 3.49 4.10
CA ASP A 94 26.57 3.87 3.81
C ASP A 94 27.06 3.26 2.48
N ALA A 95 26.74 1.98 2.24
CA ALA A 95 27.13 1.28 1.02
C ALA A 95 26.46 1.89 -0.23
N ILE A 96 25.15 2.15 -0.15
CA ILE A 96 24.36 2.78 -1.23
C ILE A 96 24.87 4.21 -1.47
N ASN A 97 24.98 5.01 -0.41
CA ASN A 97 25.39 6.41 -0.45
C ASN A 97 26.77 6.58 -1.10
N SER A 98 27.73 5.70 -0.74
CA SER A 98 29.07 5.67 -1.34
C SER A 98 29.08 5.34 -2.84
N SER A 99 28.01 4.73 -3.35
CA SER A 99 27.87 4.32 -4.75
C SER A 99 27.08 5.32 -5.61
N LEU A 100 26.45 6.33 -4.98
CA LEU A 100 25.48 7.21 -5.66
C LEU A 100 26.10 8.00 -6.81
N GLU A 101 27.32 8.51 -6.68
CA GLU A 101 27.96 9.30 -7.74
C GLU A 101 28.06 8.48 -9.05
N SER A 102 28.58 7.25 -8.96
CA SER A 102 28.67 6.34 -10.10
C SER A 102 27.31 5.87 -10.63
N TYR A 103 26.27 5.93 -9.81
CA TYR A 103 24.92 5.56 -10.17
C TYR A 103 24.21 6.68 -10.93
N ILE A 104 24.31 7.93 -10.46
CA ILE A 104 23.62 9.08 -11.08
C ILE A 104 24.32 9.55 -12.36
N TYR A 105 25.61 9.26 -12.55
CA TYR A 105 26.33 9.58 -13.78
C TYR A 105 26.49 8.36 -14.70
N PHE A 106 26.31 8.57 -15.99
CA PHE A 106 26.72 7.63 -17.03
C PHE A 106 27.64 8.32 -18.03
N GLY A 107 28.95 8.12 -17.86
CA GLY A 107 29.95 9.02 -18.45
C GLY A 107 29.73 10.46 -17.96
N ASP A 108 29.77 11.42 -18.86
CA ASP A 108 29.56 12.85 -18.53
C ASP A 108 28.07 13.26 -18.49
N THR A 109 27.15 12.28 -18.52
CA THR A 109 25.71 12.52 -18.49
C THR A 109 25.13 12.21 -17.13
N LEU A 110 24.60 13.24 -16.47
CA LEU A 110 23.75 13.12 -15.30
C LEU A 110 22.38 12.52 -15.70
N LYS A 111 21.98 11.49 -14.96
CA LYS A 111 20.67 10.84 -15.04
C LYS A 111 19.75 11.43 -13.99
N THR A 112 18.88 12.34 -14.43
CA THR A 112 18.03 13.15 -13.55
C THR A 112 17.01 12.31 -12.78
N ASP A 113 16.53 11.22 -13.39
CA ASP A 113 15.68 10.22 -12.75
C ASP A 113 16.37 9.57 -11.54
N ARG A 114 17.62 9.18 -11.72
CA ARG A 114 18.44 8.56 -10.66
C ARG A 114 18.80 9.55 -9.57
N LEU A 115 19.14 10.78 -9.95
CA LEU A 115 19.42 11.88 -9.02
C LEU A 115 18.22 12.16 -8.13
N ALA A 116 17.03 12.35 -8.72
CA ALA A 116 15.81 12.66 -7.98
C ALA A 116 15.48 11.59 -6.94
N LYS A 117 15.51 10.31 -7.34
CA LYS A 117 15.31 9.19 -6.41
C LYS A 117 16.38 9.16 -5.30
N SER A 118 17.64 9.41 -5.65
CA SER A 118 18.74 9.45 -4.67
C SER A 118 18.56 10.56 -3.64
N ILE A 119 17.97 11.69 -4.01
CA ILE A 119 17.63 12.78 -3.08
C ILE A 119 16.50 12.37 -2.13
N VAL A 120 15.43 11.74 -2.64
CA VAL A 120 14.36 11.20 -1.76
C VAL A 120 14.92 10.17 -0.78
N PHE A 121 15.79 9.29 -1.28
CA PHE A 121 16.49 8.31 -0.48
C PHE A 121 17.32 8.97 0.63
N GLN A 122 18.24 9.88 0.30
CA GLN A 122 19.07 10.58 1.30
C GLN A 122 18.22 11.33 2.33
N ASP A 123 17.21 12.08 1.87
CA ASP A 123 16.36 12.88 2.74
C ASP A 123 15.54 12.02 3.73
N THR A 124 15.17 10.81 3.33
CA THR A 124 14.48 9.85 4.24
C THR A 124 15.35 9.47 5.44
N PHE A 125 16.67 9.42 5.27
CA PHE A 125 17.64 9.12 6.33
C PHE A 125 18.25 10.39 6.94
N GLY A 126 17.66 11.55 6.70
CA GLY A 126 18.10 12.83 7.27
C GLY A 126 19.33 13.45 6.60
N GLU A 127 19.78 12.89 5.47
CA GLU A 127 20.91 13.41 4.69
C GLU A 127 20.42 14.31 3.56
N ARG A 128 21.11 15.43 3.33
CA ARG A 128 20.79 16.36 2.25
C ARG A 128 22.07 16.82 1.57
N ASN A 129 22.33 16.31 0.37
CA ASN A 129 23.47 16.76 -0.43
C ASN A 129 23.09 18.03 -1.22
N PRO A 130 23.63 19.22 -0.88
CA PRO A 130 23.27 20.46 -1.56
C PRO A 130 23.67 20.46 -3.04
N GLU A 131 24.76 19.80 -3.43
CA GLU A 131 25.18 19.71 -4.83
C GLU A 131 24.17 18.91 -5.66
N TYR A 132 23.65 17.81 -5.10
CA TYR A 132 22.63 17.00 -5.76
C TYR A 132 21.31 17.77 -5.91
N ILE A 133 20.91 18.51 -4.88
CA ILE A 133 19.74 19.38 -4.92
C ILE A 133 19.90 20.46 -6.00
N ASP A 134 21.04 21.15 -6.05
CA ASP A 134 21.33 22.16 -7.07
C ASP A 134 21.29 21.56 -8.49
N LEU A 135 21.88 20.37 -8.69
CA LEU A 135 21.82 19.65 -9.97
C LEU A 135 20.38 19.31 -10.38
N LEU A 136 19.53 18.91 -9.42
CA LEU A 136 18.13 18.60 -9.68
C LEU A 136 17.36 19.87 -10.05
N VAL A 137 17.54 20.96 -9.32
CA VAL A 137 16.94 22.27 -9.64
C VAL A 137 17.33 22.71 -11.05
N ASN A 138 18.61 22.60 -11.41
CA ASN A 138 19.12 22.95 -12.75
C ASN A 138 18.58 22.05 -13.87
N SER A 139 18.09 20.85 -13.53
CA SER A 139 17.48 19.93 -14.50
C SER A 139 16.05 20.31 -14.88
N VAL A 140 15.36 21.12 -14.06
CA VAL A 140 13.99 21.59 -14.30
C VAL A 140 14.01 22.68 -15.37
N GLN A 141 13.41 22.40 -16.52
CA GLN A 141 13.33 23.35 -17.62
C GLN A 141 12.29 24.46 -17.34
N ASP A 142 12.27 25.50 -18.17
CA ASP A 142 11.31 26.62 -18.05
C ASP A 142 9.84 26.15 -18.05
N ASN A 143 9.54 25.11 -18.80
CA ASN A 143 8.21 24.51 -18.86
C ASN A 143 7.94 23.48 -17.75
N GLY A 144 8.86 23.31 -16.79
CA GLY A 144 8.77 22.35 -15.69
C GLY A 144 9.19 20.91 -16.00
N GLN A 145 9.41 20.57 -17.28
CA GLN A 145 9.89 19.23 -17.63
C GLN A 145 11.29 19.00 -17.06
N LEU A 146 11.55 17.86 -16.44
CA LEU A 146 12.91 17.47 -16.06
C LEU A 146 13.64 16.83 -17.23
N LYS A 147 14.93 17.17 -17.39
CA LYS A 147 15.80 16.60 -18.43
C LYS A 147 17.11 16.12 -17.84
N ASN A 148 17.68 15.08 -18.46
CA ASN A 148 19.06 14.68 -18.24
C ASN A 148 20.02 15.81 -18.63
N LEU A 149 21.14 15.92 -17.92
CA LEU A 149 22.15 16.94 -18.20
C LEU A 149 23.43 16.28 -18.73
N ALA A 150 23.99 16.79 -19.82
CA ALA A 150 25.30 16.40 -20.30
C ALA A 150 26.21 17.63 -20.29
N ASN A 151 27.30 17.60 -19.51
CA ASN A 151 28.16 18.77 -19.29
C ASN A 151 27.38 20.03 -18.84
N GLY A 152 26.34 19.84 -18.02
CA GLY A 152 25.46 20.91 -17.53
C GLY A 152 24.35 21.35 -18.50
N GLU A 153 24.32 20.83 -19.72
CA GLU A 153 23.34 21.20 -20.75
C GLU A 153 22.20 20.17 -20.82
N ALA A 154 20.95 20.64 -20.96
CA ALA A 154 19.80 19.77 -21.04
C ALA A 154 19.77 18.93 -22.33
N THR A 155 19.51 17.64 -22.21
CA THR A 155 19.53 16.68 -23.32
C THR A 155 18.17 16.02 -23.57
N SER A 156 17.93 14.85 -22.99
CA SER A 156 16.70 14.09 -23.14
C SER A 156 15.76 14.28 -21.97
N ALA A 157 14.46 14.32 -22.26
CA ALA A 157 13.42 14.24 -21.23
C ALA A 157 13.45 12.90 -20.52
N ILE A 158 13.14 12.91 -19.22
CA ILE A 158 12.86 11.70 -18.45
C ILE A 158 11.37 11.32 -18.60
N ASN A 159 10.99 10.09 -18.28
CA ASN A 159 9.60 9.63 -18.41
C ASN A 159 8.72 10.15 -17.24
N ASN A 160 7.39 9.98 -17.27
CA ASN A 160 6.50 10.53 -16.24
C ASN A 160 6.66 9.87 -14.87
N PHE A 161 7.01 8.58 -14.84
CA PHE A 161 7.42 7.89 -13.61
C PHE A 161 8.61 8.60 -12.95
N SER A 162 9.58 9.04 -13.75
CA SER A 162 10.77 9.75 -13.28
C SER A 162 10.52 11.24 -13.01
N GLN A 163 9.63 11.89 -13.77
CA GLN A 163 9.18 13.25 -13.49
C GLN A 163 8.54 13.32 -12.09
N ALA A 164 7.76 12.31 -11.70
CA ALA A 164 7.19 12.21 -10.36
C ALA A 164 8.27 12.12 -9.27
N TRP A 165 9.36 11.36 -9.48
CA TRP A 165 10.51 11.40 -8.55
C TRP A 165 11.08 12.80 -8.41
N GLY A 166 11.19 13.56 -9.51
CA GLY A 166 11.63 14.95 -9.48
C GLY A 166 10.73 15.84 -8.62
N VAL A 167 9.42 15.72 -8.78
CA VAL A 167 8.43 16.46 -7.97
C VAL A 167 8.55 16.07 -6.49
N LEU A 168 8.59 14.77 -6.17
CA LEU A 168 8.76 14.28 -4.81
C LEU A 168 10.03 14.84 -4.16
N ALA A 169 11.17 14.73 -4.83
CA ALA A 169 12.46 15.21 -4.33
C ALA A 169 12.45 16.72 -4.05
N LEU A 170 11.97 17.52 -4.99
CA LEU A 170 11.95 18.99 -4.88
C LEU A 170 11.05 19.48 -3.75
N HIS A 171 9.85 18.88 -3.58
CA HIS A 171 8.96 19.21 -2.47
C HIS A 171 9.55 18.82 -1.12
N ARG A 172 10.14 17.63 -1.02
CA ARG A 172 10.74 17.14 0.24
C ARG A 172 11.92 18.00 0.71
N VAL A 173 12.77 18.44 -0.21
CA VAL A 173 13.92 19.29 0.13
C VAL A 173 13.59 20.78 0.22
N GLY A 174 12.36 21.18 -0.11
CA GLY A 174 11.85 22.53 0.09
C GLY A 174 12.16 23.51 -1.04
N GLU A 175 12.50 23.03 -2.24
CA GLU A 175 12.82 23.85 -3.41
C GLU A 175 11.54 24.35 -4.12
N SER A 176 10.78 25.21 -3.44
CA SER A 176 9.39 25.53 -3.80
C SER A 176 9.20 26.04 -5.23
N GLU A 177 10.12 26.83 -5.77
CA GLU A 177 9.98 27.40 -7.12
C GLU A 177 10.15 26.33 -8.21
N ALA A 178 11.20 25.51 -8.09
CA ALA A 178 11.44 24.39 -9.00
C ALA A 178 10.36 23.31 -8.83
N ALA A 179 9.95 23.03 -7.59
CA ALA A 179 8.87 22.09 -7.27
C ALA A 179 7.55 22.50 -7.93
N ALA A 180 7.17 23.79 -7.85
CA ALA A 180 5.95 24.30 -8.47
C ALA A 180 5.97 24.11 -9.99
N ARG A 181 7.05 24.51 -10.69
CA ARG A 181 7.17 24.29 -12.14
C ARG A 181 7.09 22.81 -12.52
N ALA A 182 7.82 21.96 -11.79
CA ALA A 182 7.82 20.52 -12.06
C ALA A 182 6.44 19.88 -11.83
N THR A 183 5.70 20.37 -10.83
CA THR A 183 4.31 19.98 -10.54
C THR A 183 3.38 20.42 -11.66
N ASP A 184 3.44 21.69 -12.08
CA ASP A 184 2.63 22.24 -13.18
C ASP A 184 2.82 21.42 -14.47
N PHE A 185 4.07 21.05 -14.78
CA PHE A 185 4.34 20.18 -15.91
C PHE A 185 3.72 18.79 -15.73
N LEU A 186 3.88 18.18 -14.55
CA LEU A 186 3.36 16.84 -14.25
C LEU A 186 1.83 16.79 -14.36
N GLU A 187 1.12 17.82 -13.91
CA GLU A 187 -0.34 17.93 -14.06
C GLU A 187 -0.77 17.93 -15.53
N THR A 188 0.01 18.57 -16.42
CA THR A 188 -0.29 18.55 -17.86
C THR A 188 -0.20 17.14 -18.48
N GLN A 189 0.41 16.20 -17.77
CA GLN A 189 0.57 14.80 -18.20
C GLN A 189 -0.62 13.92 -17.79
N VAL A 190 -1.50 14.40 -16.90
CA VAL A 190 -2.68 13.65 -16.45
C VAL A 190 -3.76 13.69 -17.52
N CYS A 191 -4.18 12.51 -17.98
CA CYS A 191 -5.20 12.36 -19.00
C CYS A 191 -6.61 12.65 -18.46
N PRO A 192 -7.61 12.88 -19.34
CA PRO A 192 -8.98 13.13 -18.90
C PRO A 192 -9.60 12.01 -18.05
N ASP A 193 -9.10 10.78 -18.16
CA ASP A 193 -9.52 9.64 -17.34
C ASP A 193 -8.69 9.47 -16.05
N GLY A 194 -7.77 10.40 -15.77
CA GLY A 194 -6.86 10.37 -14.62
C GLY A 194 -5.59 9.54 -14.82
N GLY A 195 -5.50 8.74 -15.89
CA GLY A 195 -4.32 7.94 -16.18
C GLY A 195 -3.15 8.78 -16.69
N VAL A 196 -1.93 8.28 -16.55
CA VAL A 196 -0.73 8.97 -17.02
C VAL A 196 0.04 8.07 -18.00
N PRO A 197 0.38 8.53 -19.22
CA PRO A 197 1.25 7.77 -20.12
C PRO A 197 2.66 7.68 -19.54
N LEU A 198 3.38 6.59 -19.81
CA LEU A 198 4.76 6.46 -19.34
C LEU A 198 5.66 7.58 -19.92
N ALA A 199 5.55 7.89 -21.21
CA ALA A 199 6.35 8.92 -21.85
C ALA A 199 5.94 10.33 -21.40
N SER A 200 6.91 11.16 -20.97
CA SER A 200 6.66 12.58 -20.72
C SER A 200 6.84 13.38 -22.02
N VAL A 201 5.79 14.07 -22.44
CA VAL A 201 5.83 14.89 -23.66
C VAL A 201 5.00 16.14 -23.44
N VAL A 202 5.39 17.25 -24.08
CA VAL A 202 4.72 18.56 -23.93
C VAL A 202 3.24 18.53 -24.32
N ALA A 203 2.83 17.54 -25.11
CA ALA A 203 1.43 17.25 -25.37
C ALA A 203 1.22 15.72 -25.29
N PRO A 204 0.80 15.17 -24.14
CA PRO A 204 0.62 13.74 -23.96
C PRO A 204 -0.46 13.21 -24.89
N SER A 205 -0.18 12.06 -25.53
CA SER A 205 -1.23 11.29 -26.17
C SER A 205 -1.86 10.37 -25.12
N CYS A 206 -3.14 10.57 -24.83
CA CYS A 206 -3.91 9.76 -23.88
C CYS A 206 -4.43 8.45 -24.50
N ASN A 207 -3.66 7.88 -25.42
CA ASN A 207 -4.01 6.65 -26.13
C ASN A 207 -3.60 5.40 -25.34
N SER A 208 -2.62 5.54 -24.44
CA SER A 208 -2.12 4.47 -23.58
C SER A 208 -1.60 5.09 -22.30
N THR A 209 -2.12 4.62 -21.17
CA THR A 209 -1.75 5.04 -19.82
C THR A 209 -1.08 3.88 -19.10
N ASP A 210 -0.22 4.19 -18.14
CA ASP A 210 0.61 3.25 -17.39
C ASP A 210 0.29 3.38 -15.90
N THR A 211 -0.09 2.27 -15.25
CA THR A 211 -0.50 2.27 -13.85
C THR A 211 0.65 2.57 -12.89
N ASP A 212 1.88 2.22 -13.26
CA ASP A 212 3.05 2.41 -12.41
C ASP A 212 3.45 3.90 -12.43
N ALA A 213 3.46 4.49 -13.62
CA ALA A 213 3.60 5.93 -13.79
C ALA A 213 2.48 6.69 -13.06
N THR A 214 1.23 6.24 -13.21
CA THR A 214 0.08 6.89 -12.56
C THR A 214 0.17 6.79 -11.02
N GLY A 215 0.60 5.64 -10.47
CA GLY A 215 0.83 5.46 -9.03
C GLY A 215 1.88 6.40 -8.47
N MET A 216 3.01 6.58 -9.18
CA MET A 216 4.03 7.56 -8.80
C MET A 216 3.54 9.01 -8.92
N VAL A 217 2.82 9.34 -10.00
CA VAL A 217 2.24 10.67 -10.19
C VAL A 217 1.24 10.98 -9.08
N ALA A 218 0.37 10.04 -8.72
CA ALA A 218 -0.59 10.21 -7.63
C ALA A 218 0.13 10.54 -6.31
N GLN A 219 1.19 9.82 -5.94
CA GLN A 219 1.98 10.13 -4.75
C GLN A 219 2.59 11.54 -4.80
N ALA A 220 3.16 11.93 -5.95
CA ALA A 220 3.75 13.24 -6.14
C ALA A 220 2.71 14.38 -6.04
N LEU A 221 1.53 14.19 -6.63
CA LEU A 221 0.45 15.18 -6.61
C LEU A 221 -0.24 15.26 -5.24
N VAL A 222 -0.39 14.14 -4.51
CA VAL A 222 -0.87 14.18 -3.12
C VAL A 222 0.08 14.99 -2.25
N LEU A 223 1.41 14.84 -2.41
CA LEU A 223 2.38 15.66 -1.70
C LEU A 223 2.30 17.15 -2.09
N ALA A 224 2.21 17.43 -3.38
CA ALA A 224 2.26 18.79 -3.91
C ALA A 224 0.98 19.61 -3.64
N ASN A 225 -0.19 18.98 -3.86
CA ASN A 225 -1.48 19.65 -3.92
C ASN A 225 -2.47 19.17 -2.84
N GLY A 226 -2.20 18.00 -2.25
CA GLY A 226 -3.11 17.33 -1.32
C GLY A 226 -4.11 16.40 -2.02
N ALA A 227 -4.61 15.40 -1.28
CA ALA A 227 -5.48 14.34 -1.81
C ALA A 227 -6.84 14.82 -2.37
N GLN A 228 -7.28 16.03 -2.02
CA GLN A 228 -8.58 16.58 -2.45
C GLN A 228 -8.49 17.47 -3.69
N ASP A 229 -7.29 17.70 -4.21
CA ASP A 229 -7.10 18.41 -5.47
C ASP A 229 -7.75 17.61 -6.64
N PRO A 230 -8.50 18.23 -7.56
CA PRO A 230 -9.21 17.51 -8.61
C PRO A 230 -8.32 16.65 -9.52
N THR A 231 -7.12 17.12 -9.84
CA THR A 231 -6.17 16.35 -10.67
C THR A 231 -5.65 15.15 -9.89
N THR A 232 -5.34 15.35 -8.62
CA THR A 232 -4.94 14.28 -7.70
C THR A 232 -6.04 13.23 -7.55
N GLN A 233 -7.28 13.63 -7.29
CA GLN A 233 -8.43 12.73 -7.20
C GLN A 233 -8.63 11.93 -8.49
N ALA A 234 -8.50 12.56 -9.66
CA ALA A 234 -8.61 11.84 -10.92
C ALA A 234 -7.57 10.71 -11.05
N THR A 235 -6.32 10.95 -10.62
CA THR A 235 -5.29 9.89 -10.64
C THR A 235 -5.59 8.75 -9.67
N LEU A 236 -6.11 9.05 -8.48
CA LEU A 236 -6.51 8.04 -7.48
C LEU A 236 -7.71 7.22 -7.97
N ASP A 237 -8.74 7.88 -8.52
CA ASP A 237 -9.92 7.25 -9.10
C ASP A 237 -9.54 6.33 -10.28
N TYR A 238 -8.59 6.78 -11.12
CA TYR A 238 -8.04 5.95 -12.19
C TYR A 238 -7.44 4.66 -11.62
N LEU A 239 -6.56 4.76 -10.60
CA LEU A 239 -5.92 3.59 -9.99
C LEU A 239 -6.96 2.64 -9.39
N ALA A 240 -7.96 3.17 -8.69
CA ALA A 240 -9.05 2.38 -8.12
C ALA A 240 -9.84 1.64 -9.21
N SER A 241 -10.07 2.28 -10.37
CA SER A 241 -10.73 1.65 -11.53
C SER A 241 -9.92 0.53 -12.18
N LYS A 242 -8.61 0.44 -11.89
CA LYS A 242 -7.72 -0.63 -12.38
C LYS A 242 -7.58 -1.79 -11.40
N MET A 243 -8.14 -1.68 -10.20
CA MET A 243 -8.19 -2.80 -9.26
C MET A 243 -9.17 -3.85 -9.78
N ASP A 244 -8.76 -5.12 -9.76
CA ASP A 244 -9.66 -6.24 -10.01
C ASP A 244 -10.37 -6.70 -8.71
N GLU A 245 -11.11 -7.80 -8.81
CA GLU A 245 -11.82 -8.41 -7.68
C GLU A 245 -10.92 -8.91 -6.54
N THR A 246 -9.62 -9.08 -6.81
CA THR A 246 -8.61 -9.46 -5.80
C THR A 246 -7.97 -8.25 -5.13
N GLY A 247 -8.30 -7.04 -5.58
CA GLY A 247 -7.65 -5.79 -5.16
C GLY A 247 -6.32 -5.53 -5.86
N GLY A 248 -5.87 -6.41 -6.75
CA GLY A 248 -4.66 -6.21 -7.52
C GLY A 248 -4.87 -5.20 -8.65
N VAL A 249 -3.87 -4.36 -8.91
CA VAL A 249 -3.92 -3.33 -9.95
C VAL A 249 -3.45 -3.89 -11.29
N LEU A 250 -4.31 -3.78 -12.30
CA LEU A 250 -4.03 -4.18 -13.67
C LEU A 250 -3.09 -3.21 -14.37
N ASN A 251 -1.88 -3.66 -14.69
CA ASN A 251 -1.01 -2.99 -15.66
C ASN A 251 -1.28 -3.53 -17.09
N PRO A 252 -1.42 -2.67 -18.12
CA PRO A 252 -1.74 -3.11 -19.47
C PRO A 252 -0.75 -4.09 -20.11
N TRP A 253 0.51 -4.10 -19.68
CA TRP A 253 1.57 -4.92 -20.27
C TRP A 253 1.90 -6.17 -19.45
N THR A 254 1.79 -6.09 -18.13
CA THR A 254 2.19 -7.18 -17.21
C THR A 254 1.00 -7.86 -16.52
N GLY A 255 -0.21 -7.38 -16.75
CA GLY A 255 -1.40 -7.86 -16.04
C GLY A 255 -1.44 -7.38 -14.60
N VAL A 256 -2.29 -8.03 -13.80
CA VAL A 256 -2.41 -7.76 -12.37
C VAL A 256 -1.15 -8.25 -11.64
N ASN A 257 -0.49 -7.34 -10.92
CA ASN A 257 0.82 -7.62 -10.32
C ASN A 257 1.13 -6.79 -9.08
N SER A 258 2.12 -7.22 -8.29
CA SER A 258 2.50 -6.60 -7.01
C SER A 258 3.23 -5.27 -7.15
N ASN A 259 3.97 -5.03 -8.24
CA ASN A 259 4.64 -3.75 -8.49
C ASN A 259 3.61 -2.62 -8.59
N SER A 260 2.68 -2.75 -9.55
CA SER A 260 1.63 -1.78 -9.80
C SER A 260 0.72 -1.61 -8.59
N THR A 261 0.41 -2.71 -7.92
CA THR A 261 -0.42 -2.69 -6.71
C THR A 261 0.29 -2.00 -5.54
N GLY A 262 1.59 -2.19 -5.36
CA GLY A 262 2.37 -1.50 -4.35
C GLY A 262 2.42 0.02 -4.58
N LEU A 263 2.65 0.46 -5.81
CA LEU A 263 2.66 1.89 -6.15
C LEU A 263 1.30 2.55 -5.92
N ALA A 264 0.21 1.88 -6.29
CA ALA A 264 -1.16 2.35 -6.03
C ALA A 264 -1.50 2.33 -4.53
N GLY A 265 -1.17 1.24 -3.83
CA GLY A 265 -1.36 1.11 -2.38
C GLY A 265 -0.67 2.22 -1.60
N SER A 266 0.57 2.55 -1.96
CA SER A 266 1.31 3.68 -1.38
C SER A 266 0.61 5.03 -1.63
N ALA A 267 0.02 5.22 -2.82
CA ALA A 267 -0.76 6.42 -3.14
C ALA A 267 -2.04 6.51 -2.30
N PHE A 268 -2.78 5.41 -2.15
CA PHE A 268 -3.98 5.34 -1.32
C PHE A 268 -3.67 5.57 0.16
N ALA A 269 -2.60 4.95 0.67
CA ALA A 269 -2.09 5.17 2.03
C ALA A 269 -1.80 6.65 2.29
N LEU A 270 -1.02 7.29 1.41
CA LEU A 270 -0.68 8.70 1.50
C LEU A 270 -1.91 9.62 1.40
N ALA A 271 -2.90 9.25 0.58
CA ALA A 271 -4.15 9.99 0.43
C ALA A 271 -5.15 9.78 1.59
N GLY A 272 -4.91 8.80 2.46
CA GLY A 272 -5.86 8.37 3.49
C GLY A 272 -7.07 7.60 2.95
N ASP A 273 -6.98 7.05 1.73
CA ASP A 273 -8.03 6.23 1.11
C ASP A 273 -7.97 4.80 1.66
N LYS A 274 -8.54 4.63 2.86
CA LYS A 274 -8.54 3.37 3.61
C LYS A 274 -9.13 2.20 2.83
N GLU A 275 -10.20 2.40 2.07
CA GLU A 275 -10.91 1.31 1.40
C GLU A 275 -10.04 0.70 0.29
N ASN A 276 -9.49 1.54 -0.59
CA ASN A 276 -8.65 1.05 -1.69
C ASN A 276 -7.27 0.61 -1.20
N TYR A 277 -6.73 1.24 -0.15
CA TYR A 277 -5.53 0.74 0.52
C TYR A 277 -5.70 -0.71 1.02
N LEU A 278 -6.80 -1.01 1.71
CA LEU A 278 -7.05 -2.35 2.24
C LEU A 278 -7.16 -3.41 1.14
N LYS A 279 -7.82 -3.11 0.03
CA LYS A 279 -7.88 -4.01 -1.13
C LYS A 279 -6.49 -4.28 -1.72
N ALA A 280 -5.67 -3.23 -1.85
CA ALA A 280 -4.29 -3.38 -2.33
C ALA A 280 -3.45 -4.23 -1.36
N TYR A 281 -3.59 -3.98 -0.06
CA TYR A 281 -2.93 -4.75 1.00
C TYR A 281 -3.31 -6.24 0.94
N GLU A 282 -4.60 -6.57 0.82
CA GLU A 282 -5.08 -7.96 0.70
C GLU A 282 -4.47 -8.68 -0.53
N TYR A 283 -4.37 -7.98 -1.67
CA TYR A 283 -3.67 -8.52 -2.83
C TYR A 283 -2.18 -8.79 -2.54
N LEU A 284 -1.48 -7.82 -1.94
CA LEU A 284 -0.06 -7.93 -1.61
C LEU A 284 0.20 -9.08 -0.63
N GLU A 285 -0.65 -9.26 0.37
CA GLU A 285 -0.62 -10.41 1.28
C GLU A 285 -0.76 -11.73 0.51
N SER A 286 -1.70 -11.79 -0.46
CA SER A 286 -1.93 -12.99 -1.26
C SER A 286 -0.70 -13.43 -2.08
N VAL A 287 0.20 -12.49 -2.42
CA VAL A 287 1.42 -12.74 -3.21
C VAL A 287 2.72 -12.72 -2.38
N GLN A 288 2.64 -12.46 -1.07
CA GLN A 288 3.78 -12.61 -0.16
C GLN A 288 4.10 -14.08 0.10
N PHE A 289 5.38 -14.47 0.11
CA PHE A 289 5.80 -15.81 0.51
C PHE A 289 5.74 -15.94 2.04
N GLY A 290 4.79 -16.72 2.56
CA GLY A 290 4.64 -16.95 4.00
C GLY A 290 5.70 -17.87 4.61
N GLN A 291 5.57 -18.18 5.89
CA GLN A 291 6.54 -19.00 6.66
C GLN A 291 6.70 -20.44 6.11
N ASP A 292 5.71 -20.98 5.41
CA ASP A 292 5.79 -22.32 4.81
C ASP A 292 6.57 -22.36 3.48
N ALA A 293 7.00 -21.19 2.96
CA ALA A 293 7.82 -21.11 1.75
C ALA A 293 9.27 -21.56 1.99
N ASP A 294 10.04 -21.71 0.91
CA ASP A 294 11.48 -21.91 1.00
C ASP A 294 12.13 -20.79 1.85
N PRO A 295 13.06 -21.09 2.77
CA PRO A 295 13.69 -20.08 3.62
C PRO A 295 14.37 -18.93 2.87
N SER A 296 14.73 -19.10 1.59
CA SER A 296 15.24 -18.03 0.73
C SER A 296 14.19 -17.06 0.22
N LEU A 297 12.90 -17.39 0.36
CA LEU A 297 11.78 -16.60 -0.14
C LEU A 297 10.88 -16.03 0.95
N GLN A 298 10.84 -16.63 2.13
CA GLN A 298 10.00 -16.20 3.24
C GLN A 298 10.07 -14.68 3.43
N GLY A 299 8.92 -14.00 3.36
CA GLY A 299 8.76 -12.56 3.49
C GLY A 299 8.82 -11.77 2.18
N GLY A 300 9.49 -12.30 1.16
CA GLY A 300 9.53 -11.69 -0.16
C GLY A 300 8.16 -11.73 -0.86
N PHE A 301 8.03 -10.95 -1.94
CA PHE A 301 6.80 -10.87 -2.72
C PHE A 301 7.02 -11.46 -4.11
N ALA A 302 6.07 -12.29 -4.56
CA ALA A 302 6.02 -12.68 -5.96
C ALA A 302 5.47 -11.55 -6.83
N MET A 303 5.77 -11.59 -8.13
CA MET A 303 5.20 -10.63 -9.10
C MET A 303 3.66 -10.73 -9.15
N ASN A 304 3.11 -11.93 -9.06
CA ASN A 304 1.68 -12.20 -9.05
C ASN A 304 1.40 -13.60 -8.46
N VAL A 305 0.13 -13.96 -8.31
CA VAL A 305 -0.30 -15.25 -7.74
C VAL A 305 0.28 -16.44 -8.52
N ALA A 306 0.28 -16.40 -9.85
CA ALA A 306 0.86 -17.45 -10.68
C ALA A 306 2.38 -17.56 -10.48
N GLY A 307 3.07 -16.43 -10.31
CA GLY A 307 4.50 -16.37 -10.01
C GLY A 307 4.83 -17.02 -8.67
N LYS A 308 4.01 -16.75 -7.64
CA LYS A 308 4.15 -17.38 -6.31
C LYS A 308 4.03 -18.90 -6.38
N GLN A 309 3.11 -19.41 -7.20
CA GLN A 309 2.86 -20.85 -7.34
C GLN A 309 3.90 -21.57 -8.22
N ASN A 310 4.30 -20.94 -9.34
CA ASN A 310 5.06 -21.61 -10.39
C ASN A 310 6.57 -21.37 -10.31
N ASN A 311 7.02 -20.28 -9.67
CA ASN A 311 8.42 -19.88 -9.63
C ASN A 311 8.91 -19.66 -8.19
N PRO A 312 8.93 -20.69 -7.32
CA PRO A 312 9.37 -20.57 -5.94
C PRO A 312 10.90 -20.60 -5.83
N VAL A 313 11.60 -19.78 -6.62
CA VAL A 313 13.06 -19.59 -6.51
C VAL A 313 13.39 -18.11 -6.37
N LEU A 314 14.32 -17.80 -5.48
CA LEU A 314 14.81 -16.42 -5.33
C LEU A 314 15.51 -15.98 -6.62
N ASN A 315 15.01 -14.90 -7.21
CA ASN A 315 15.54 -14.31 -8.43
C ASN A 315 15.41 -12.77 -8.39
N ASP A 316 15.94 -12.08 -9.41
CA ASP A 316 15.86 -10.63 -9.53
C ASP A 316 14.39 -10.13 -9.53
N GLN A 317 13.46 -10.88 -10.13
CA GLN A 317 12.04 -10.49 -10.17
C GLN A 317 11.40 -10.48 -8.77
N VAL A 318 11.71 -11.45 -7.91
CA VAL A 318 11.22 -11.46 -6.51
C VAL A 318 11.76 -10.26 -5.74
N ARG A 319 13.03 -9.90 -5.93
CA ARG A 319 13.62 -8.73 -5.26
C ARG A 319 12.94 -7.43 -5.71
N ARG A 320 12.72 -7.25 -7.02
CA ARG A 320 12.04 -6.06 -7.58
C ARG A 320 10.59 -5.97 -7.13
N ALA A 321 9.87 -7.10 -7.12
CA ALA A 321 8.52 -7.17 -6.60
C ALA A 321 8.47 -6.79 -5.12
N THR A 322 9.40 -7.31 -4.32
CA THR A 322 9.52 -6.97 -2.90
C THR A 322 9.78 -5.48 -2.71
N GLY A 323 10.73 -4.87 -3.43
CA GLY A 323 11.09 -3.46 -3.23
C GLY A 323 9.95 -2.47 -3.47
N GLN A 324 8.94 -2.82 -4.26
CA GLN A 324 7.77 -1.96 -4.48
C GLN A 324 6.55 -2.39 -3.66
N ALA A 325 6.35 -3.69 -3.45
CA ALA A 325 5.25 -4.22 -2.66
C ALA A 325 5.41 -3.91 -1.16
N ALA A 326 6.62 -4.10 -0.62
CA ALA A 326 6.89 -4.06 0.81
C ALA A 326 6.65 -2.67 1.41
N LEU A 327 6.99 -1.59 0.71
CA LEU A 327 6.71 -0.23 1.15
C LEU A 327 5.21 0.01 1.36
N ALA A 328 4.39 -0.36 0.37
CA ALA A 328 2.95 -0.21 0.45
C ALA A 328 2.33 -1.13 1.49
N PHE A 329 2.86 -2.35 1.61
CA PHE A 329 2.43 -3.32 2.61
C PHE A 329 2.66 -2.81 4.03
N ALA A 330 3.73 -2.05 4.25
CA ALA A 330 3.99 -1.34 5.50
C ALA A 330 3.08 -0.12 5.75
N GLY A 331 2.24 0.26 4.78
CA GLY A 331 1.50 1.53 4.80
C GLY A 331 2.35 2.75 4.46
N GLY A 332 3.57 2.55 3.96
CA GLY A 332 4.49 3.61 3.60
C GLY A 332 4.25 4.20 2.20
N ASN A 333 5.02 5.24 1.89
CA ASN A 333 4.97 5.97 0.63
C ASN A 333 6.32 6.66 0.35
N TYR A 334 6.52 7.20 -0.86
CA TYR A 334 7.76 7.91 -1.21
C TYR A 334 7.73 9.42 -0.89
N ALA A 335 6.57 9.99 -0.57
CA ALA A 335 6.40 11.42 -0.34
C ALA A 335 6.94 11.89 1.01
N ASN A 336 6.79 11.10 2.07
CA ASN A 336 7.21 11.45 3.42
C ASN A 336 7.51 10.19 4.26
N SER A 337 7.79 10.37 5.55
CA SER A 337 8.02 9.29 6.51
C SER A 337 6.74 8.81 7.21
N ASP A 338 5.58 9.35 6.84
CA ASP A 338 4.32 9.00 7.50
C ASP A 338 3.89 7.60 7.05
N ILE A 339 3.49 6.78 8.01
CA ILE A 339 2.97 5.44 7.78
C ILE A 339 1.46 5.47 7.99
N PHE A 340 0.71 4.99 7.01
CA PHE A 340 -0.72 4.80 7.14
C PHE A 340 -1.00 3.62 8.07
N THR A 341 -1.56 3.93 9.24
CA THR A 341 -2.02 2.92 10.20
C THR A 341 -3.52 2.73 10.06
N ILE A 342 -3.96 1.47 10.00
CA ILE A 342 -5.37 1.15 10.14
C ILE A 342 -5.70 1.34 11.62
N ASP A 343 -6.41 2.42 11.94
CA ASP A 343 -6.92 2.60 13.31
C ASP A 343 -7.68 1.33 13.74
N GLU A 344 -7.23 0.72 14.84
CA GLU A 344 -7.97 -0.37 15.47
C GLU A 344 -9.36 0.15 15.87
N PRO A 345 -10.41 -0.66 15.73
CA PRO A 345 -11.68 -0.33 16.36
C PRO A 345 -11.44 -0.21 17.87
N VAL A 346 -11.54 1.01 18.39
CA VAL A 346 -11.46 1.27 19.84
C VAL A 346 -12.43 0.32 20.52
N ASP A 347 -11.91 -0.55 21.39
CA ASP A 347 -12.74 -1.43 22.21
C ASP A 347 -13.87 -0.58 22.81
N PRO A 348 -15.15 -0.99 22.68
CA PRO A 348 -16.23 -0.24 23.28
C PRO A 348 -15.92 -0.08 24.77
N ILE A 349 -15.87 1.18 25.21
CA ILE A 349 -15.65 1.53 26.61
C ILE A 349 -16.53 0.59 27.45
N PRO A 350 -15.94 -0.22 28.37
CA PRO A 350 -16.73 -1.17 29.14
C PRO A 350 -17.86 -0.40 29.82
N GLU A 351 -19.10 -0.83 29.58
CA GLU A 351 -20.24 -0.26 30.27
C GLU A 351 -19.95 -0.27 31.77
N PRO A 352 -20.29 0.82 32.51
CA PRO A 352 -20.01 0.90 33.94
C PRO A 352 -20.61 -0.33 34.61
N THR A 353 -19.74 -1.10 35.27
CA THR A 353 -20.11 -2.32 35.96
C THR A 353 -21.27 -1.99 36.90
N PRO A 354 -22.46 -2.59 36.75
CA PRO A 354 -23.53 -2.34 37.70
C PRO A 354 -23.01 -2.70 39.09
N ASN A 355 -23.13 -1.75 40.02
CA ASN A 355 -22.71 -1.95 41.41
C ASN A 355 -23.25 -3.28 41.93
N PRO A 356 -22.44 -4.07 42.65
CA PRO A 356 -22.89 -5.34 43.20
C PRO A 356 -24.10 -5.09 44.10
N THR A 357 -25.25 -5.60 43.68
CA THR A 357 -26.43 -5.70 44.53
C THR A 357 -26.06 -6.57 45.74
N PRO A 358 -26.31 -6.13 46.98
CA PRO A 358 -26.02 -6.92 48.16
C PRO A 358 -26.69 -8.29 48.10
N ASN A 359 -25.90 -9.35 48.32
CA ASN A 359 -26.37 -10.73 48.36
C ASN A 359 -27.34 -10.93 49.54
N ASP A 360 -28.56 -11.37 49.25
CA ASP A 360 -29.42 -12.06 50.21
C ASP A 360 -29.21 -13.57 50.10
N PRO A 361 -29.18 -14.32 51.22
CA PRO A 361 -28.87 -15.74 51.21
C PRO A 361 -30.11 -16.63 50.96
N GLU A 362 -29.84 -17.72 50.23
CA GLU A 362 -30.51 -19.03 50.24
C GLU A 362 -31.94 -19.17 49.68
N GLY A 363 -32.07 -20.04 48.66
CA GLY A 363 -33.36 -20.51 48.13
C GLY A 363 -33.26 -21.64 47.11
N SER A 364 -33.11 -22.87 47.63
CA SER A 364 -33.45 -24.21 47.10
C SER A 364 -33.89 -24.42 45.64
N SER A 365 -33.16 -25.34 44.97
CA SER A 365 -33.57 -26.43 44.05
C SER A 365 -34.84 -26.34 43.18
N SER A 366 -34.66 -26.54 41.85
CA SER A 366 -35.34 -27.60 41.08
C SER A 366 -34.81 -27.64 39.64
N GLY A 367 -34.36 -28.81 39.19
CA GLY A 367 -33.91 -29.00 37.81
C GLY A 367 -35.06 -29.21 36.82
N PHE A 368 -34.79 -28.93 35.55
CA PHE A 368 -35.41 -29.58 34.40
C PHE A 368 -34.40 -29.61 33.25
N GLY A 369 -34.21 -30.78 32.65
CA GLY A 369 -33.40 -30.97 31.47
C GLY A 369 -34.14 -30.61 30.19
N SER A 370 -33.39 -30.33 29.14
CA SER A 370 -33.87 -30.36 27.76
C SER A 370 -32.70 -30.65 26.83
N ALA A 371 -32.59 -31.93 26.47
CA ALA A 371 -32.00 -32.37 25.22
C ALA A 371 -32.88 -31.87 24.07
N GLY A 372 -32.26 -31.37 22.99
CA GLY A 372 -32.93 -31.26 21.68
C GLY A 372 -32.72 -29.97 20.91
N ILE A 373 -31.48 -29.65 20.50
CA ILE A 373 -31.22 -28.79 19.32
C ILE A 373 -29.98 -29.34 18.59
N ILE A 374 -30.09 -30.52 17.96
CA ILE A 374 -29.09 -31.06 17.02
C ILE A 374 -29.84 -31.75 15.87
N VAL A 375 -30.52 -30.99 15.00
CA VAL A 375 -30.99 -31.51 13.68
C VAL A 375 -30.99 -30.45 12.56
N ALA A 376 -30.94 -29.14 12.83
CA ALA A 376 -31.20 -28.14 11.77
C ALA A 376 -29.99 -27.71 10.90
N ILE A 377 -28.74 -28.11 11.20
CA ILE A 377 -27.55 -27.56 10.51
C ILE A 377 -27.04 -28.45 9.35
N LEU A 378 -27.45 -29.73 9.26
CA LEU A 378 -26.94 -30.66 8.25
C LEU A 378 -27.69 -30.65 6.90
N ALA A 379 -28.80 -29.91 6.77
CA ALA A 379 -29.58 -29.85 5.53
C ALA A 379 -29.16 -28.71 4.57
N VAL A 380 -28.36 -27.74 5.03
CA VAL A 380 -27.96 -26.57 4.22
C VAL A 380 -26.66 -26.82 3.44
N LEU A 381 -25.81 -27.75 3.88
CA LEU A 381 -24.52 -28.05 3.23
C LEU A 381 -24.61 -28.99 2.01
N ALA A 382 -25.75 -29.61 1.74
CA ALA A 382 -25.95 -30.49 0.59
C ALA A 382 -26.48 -29.78 -0.68
N ALA A 383 -26.85 -28.48 -0.59
CA ALA A 383 -27.45 -27.74 -1.69
C ALA A 383 -26.47 -26.86 -2.49
N ILE A 384 -25.20 -26.72 -2.05
CA ILE A 384 -24.19 -25.86 -2.70
C ILE A 384 -23.24 -26.67 -3.61
N ALA A 385 -23.20 -28.01 -3.49
CA ALA A 385 -22.33 -28.88 -4.30
C ALA A 385 -22.88 -29.22 -5.71
N GLY A 386 -23.96 -28.57 -6.16
CA GLY A 386 -24.73 -28.99 -7.35
C GLY A 386 -24.64 -28.10 -8.59
N VAL A 387 -23.98 -26.93 -8.52
CA VAL A 387 -23.92 -26.00 -9.65
C VAL A 387 -22.49 -25.50 -9.80
N MET A 388 -21.77 -26.12 -10.73
CA MET A 388 -20.68 -25.58 -11.57
C MET A 388 -19.55 -26.59 -11.78
N GLY A 389 -19.75 -27.42 -12.79
CA GLY A 389 -18.71 -27.91 -13.68
C GLY A 389 -19.38 -28.35 -14.99
N PRO A 390 -18.71 -28.43 -16.16
CA PRO A 390 -17.37 -27.95 -16.52
C PRO A 390 -17.40 -26.98 -17.74
N MET A 391 -16.62 -25.90 -17.71
CA MET A 391 -16.23 -25.18 -18.92
C MET A 391 -14.72 -24.94 -18.90
N LEU A 392 -13.97 -26.03 -19.06
CA LEU A 392 -12.58 -26.01 -19.49
C LEU A 392 -12.55 -26.59 -20.90
N ALA A 393 -12.53 -25.72 -21.90
CA ALA A 393 -12.08 -26.06 -23.23
C ALA A 393 -11.66 -24.78 -23.98
N ASN A 394 -10.39 -24.78 -24.37
CA ASN A 394 -9.75 -23.93 -25.37
C ASN A 394 -9.42 -22.49 -24.97
N LEU A 395 -8.12 -22.21 -24.79
CA LEU A 395 -7.39 -21.18 -25.54
C LEU A 395 -5.88 -21.49 -25.54
N PRO A 396 -5.14 -21.11 -26.60
CA PRO A 396 -3.81 -21.63 -26.93
C PRO A 396 -2.67 -20.84 -26.27
N THR A 397 -1.59 -21.57 -25.99
CA THR A 397 -0.24 -21.08 -25.71
C THR A 397 0.34 -20.34 -26.91
N GLN A 398 0.73 -19.06 -26.81
CA GLN A 398 1.88 -18.45 -27.52
C GLN A 398 2.28 -17.07 -26.92
N PHE A 399 3.57 -16.98 -26.57
CA PHE A 399 4.46 -15.82 -26.26
C PHE A 399 4.21 -15.00 -24.99
#